data_AF-A0A357GWF1-F1
#
_entry.id   AF-A0A357GWF1-F1
#
_cell.length_a   1.000
_cell.length_b   1.000
_cell.length_c   1.000
_cell.angle_alpha   90.00
_cell.angle_beta   90.00
_cell.angle_gamma   90.00
#
_symmetry.space_group_name_H-M   'P 1'
#
loop_
_entity.id
_entity.type
_entity.pdbx_description
1 polymer ?
#
loop_
_entity_poly.entity_id
_entity_poly.type
_entity_poly.pdbx_seq_one_letter_code
_entity_poly.pdbx_strand_id
1 'polypeptide(L)'
;MDINYKKTKEVFDTETIVTSAVILACMLLFSFFPIKSNYFQEITLSLAFLCLVPFLYIKIILKKELHNFGFQINKWREGFLIMPICFLIMGVLFYVVFKYTGFKDEYFLGNYEMTNSFWYLFVYEFLIVNLIVFLYEVFFRGFVMFYFKSRFNISAVFIQLLFFLLFLSILDQLSLDYIFYMMTALLAGLIAYKSKSLLYSYLFSIIVLIASDIIYLKLTK
;
A
#
# COMPACT_ATOMS: atom_id res chain seq x y z
N MET A 1 -35.18 5.21 -34.16
CA MET A 1 -34.86 5.64 -32.79
C MET A 1 -33.95 4.57 -32.21
N ASP A 2 -32.64 4.74 -32.37
CA ASP A 2 -31.65 3.80 -31.84
C ASP A 2 -31.47 4.04 -30.35
N ILE A 3 -32.15 3.24 -29.55
CA ILE A 3 -31.99 3.23 -28.11
C ILE A 3 -30.67 2.51 -27.82
N ASN A 4 -29.59 3.28 -27.74
CA ASN A 4 -28.28 2.82 -27.33
C ASN A 4 -28.36 2.42 -25.83
N TYR A 5 -28.74 1.17 -25.58
CA TYR A 5 -28.70 0.57 -24.25
C TYR A 5 -27.26 0.55 -23.77
N LYS A 6 -26.90 1.55 -22.98
CA LYS A 6 -25.65 1.64 -22.24
C LYS A 6 -25.59 0.41 -21.32
N LYS A 7 -24.92 -0.65 -21.77
CA LYS A 7 -24.78 -1.94 -21.08
C LYS A 7 -24.30 -1.66 -19.66
N THR A 8 -25.20 -1.77 -18.68
CA THR A 8 -24.87 -1.63 -17.26
C THR A 8 -23.86 -2.73 -16.97
N LYS A 9 -22.60 -2.35 -16.73
CA LYS A 9 -21.55 -3.31 -16.43
C LYS A 9 -21.94 -3.98 -15.11
N GLU A 10 -22.28 -5.27 -15.16
CA GLU A 10 -22.62 -6.03 -13.95
C GLU A 10 -21.47 -5.92 -12.94
N VAL A 11 -21.84 -5.72 -11.67
CA VAL A 11 -20.89 -5.51 -10.58
C VAL A 11 -19.98 -6.73 -10.37
N PHE A 12 -20.49 -7.93 -10.68
CA PHE A 12 -19.79 -9.20 -10.64
C PHE A 12 -19.71 -9.83 -12.02
N ASP A 13 -18.82 -9.31 -12.88
CA ASP A 13 -18.47 -9.93 -14.15
C ASP A 13 -17.33 -10.95 -13.97
N THR A 14 -17.17 -11.87 -14.93
CA THR A 14 -16.06 -12.84 -14.96
C THR A 14 -14.70 -12.15 -14.86
N GLU A 15 -14.56 -10.95 -15.43
CA GLU A 15 -13.35 -10.12 -15.29
C GLU A 15 -13.05 -9.83 -13.82
N THR A 16 -14.04 -9.41 -13.02
CA THR A 16 -13.89 -9.12 -11.59
C THR A 16 -13.53 -10.35 -10.79
N ILE A 17 -14.16 -11.49 -11.08
CA ILE A 17 -13.85 -12.76 -10.40
C ILE A 17 -12.41 -13.18 -10.69
N VAL A 18 -12.00 -13.17 -11.96
CA VAL A 18 -10.63 -13.56 -12.36
C VAL A 18 -9.61 -12.59 -11.80
N THR A 19 -9.85 -11.27 -11.84
CA THR A 19 -8.90 -10.30 -11.27
C THR A 19 -8.79 -10.47 -9.75
N SER A 20 -9.89 -10.70 -9.04
CA SER A 20 -9.86 -10.97 -7.60
C SER A 20 -9.08 -12.25 -7.28
N ALA A 21 -9.28 -13.30 -8.07
CA ALA A 21 -8.51 -14.55 -7.94
C ALA A 21 -7.00 -14.33 -8.18
N VAL A 22 -6.63 -13.49 -9.15
CA VAL A 22 -5.22 -13.14 -9.41
C VAL A 22 -4.62 -12.36 -8.24
N ILE A 23 -5.35 -11.40 -7.68
CA ILE A 23 -4.91 -10.65 -6.49
C ILE A 23 -4.63 -11.61 -5.33
N LEU A 24 -5.58 -12.49 -5.03
CA LEU A 24 -5.43 -13.51 -3.98
C LEU A 24 -4.28 -14.47 -4.28
N ALA A 25 -4.11 -14.91 -5.53
CA ALA A 25 -3.01 -15.77 -5.93
C ALA A 25 -1.65 -15.08 -5.73
N CYS A 26 -1.50 -13.80 -6.09
CA CYS A 26 -0.28 -13.05 -5.84
C CYS A 26 0.05 -12.99 -4.34
N MET A 27 -0.96 -12.73 -3.49
CA MET A 27 -0.80 -12.65 -2.04
C MET A 27 -0.42 -14.01 -1.43
N LEU A 28 -1.10 -15.08 -1.83
CA LEU A 28 -0.82 -16.43 -1.34
C LEU A 28 0.55 -16.91 -1.81
N LEU A 29 0.88 -16.74 -3.10
CA LEU A 29 2.19 -17.15 -3.62
C LEU A 29 3.32 -16.41 -2.92
N PHE A 30 3.15 -15.11 -2.64
CA PHE A 30 4.14 -14.35 -1.86
C PHE A 30 4.42 -14.99 -0.48
N SER A 31 3.39 -15.54 0.19
CA SER A 31 3.52 -16.23 1.48
C SER A 31 4.06 -17.67 1.35
N PHE A 32 3.66 -18.41 0.31
CA PHE A 32 4.07 -19.81 0.10
C PHE A 32 5.55 -19.99 -0.20
N PHE A 33 6.22 -19.00 -0.81
CA PHE A 33 7.66 -19.10 -1.07
C PHE A 33 8.44 -18.79 0.21
N PRO A 34 9.12 -19.78 0.83
CA PRO A 34 9.82 -19.56 2.08
C PRO A 34 10.99 -18.60 1.85
N ILE A 35 10.92 -17.40 2.43
CA ILE A 35 12.03 -16.45 2.46
C ILE A 35 13.05 -17.00 3.45
N LYS A 36 14.07 -17.71 2.94
CA LYS A 36 15.17 -18.22 3.78
C LYS A 36 16.14 -17.10 4.08
N SER A 37 15.75 -16.17 4.96
CA SER A 37 16.57 -15.10 5.58
C SER A 37 17.49 -14.31 4.63
N ASN A 38 17.21 -14.31 3.32
CA ASN A 38 18.04 -13.67 2.32
C ASN A 38 17.23 -12.52 1.72
N TYR A 39 17.65 -11.29 2.03
CA TYR A 39 17.01 -10.06 1.54
C TYR A 39 16.85 -10.03 0.02
N PHE A 40 17.77 -10.66 -0.73
CA PHE A 40 17.66 -10.74 -2.17
C PHE A 40 16.43 -11.55 -2.63
N GLN A 41 16.12 -12.63 -1.90
CA GLN A 41 14.96 -13.46 -2.19
C GLN A 41 13.66 -12.70 -1.89
N GLU A 42 13.60 -11.99 -0.77
CA GLU A 42 12.46 -11.14 -0.39
C GLU A 42 12.19 -10.06 -1.43
N ILE A 43 13.22 -9.34 -1.86
CA ILE A 43 13.12 -8.30 -2.89
C ILE A 43 12.64 -8.91 -4.21
N THR A 44 13.20 -10.05 -4.60
CA THR A 44 12.82 -10.72 -5.86
C THR A 44 11.37 -11.16 -5.87
N LEU A 45 10.90 -11.78 -4.77
CA LEU A 45 9.50 -12.21 -4.62
C LEU A 45 8.56 -11.01 -4.59
N SER A 46 8.93 -9.95 -3.86
CA SER A 46 8.15 -8.70 -3.80
C SER A 46 8.03 -8.07 -5.18
N LEU A 47 9.14 -7.94 -5.92
CA LEU A 47 9.14 -7.40 -7.28
C LEU A 47 8.28 -8.25 -8.23
N ALA A 48 8.39 -9.58 -8.15
CA ALA A 48 7.66 -10.49 -9.00
C ALA A 48 6.15 -10.40 -8.75
N PHE A 49 5.69 -10.60 -7.52
CA PHE A 49 4.27 -10.75 -7.20
C PHE A 49 3.55 -9.44 -6.93
N LEU A 50 4.23 -8.42 -6.43
CA LEU A 50 3.61 -7.13 -6.10
C LEU A 50 3.74 -6.09 -7.21
N CYS A 51 4.61 -6.31 -8.20
CA CYS A 51 4.80 -5.38 -9.32
C CYS A 51 4.69 -6.05 -10.70
N LEU A 52 5.57 -7.01 -10.99
CA LEU A 52 5.71 -7.56 -12.34
C LEU A 52 4.47 -8.31 -12.82
N VAL A 53 3.94 -9.23 -12.01
CA VAL A 53 2.72 -9.99 -12.33
C VAL A 53 1.51 -9.06 -12.51
N PRO A 54 1.18 -8.14 -11.57
CA PRO A 54 0.14 -7.13 -11.78
C PRO A 54 0.31 -6.31 -13.05
N PHE A 55 1.53 -5.87 -13.34
CA PHE A 55 1.82 -5.05 -14.51
C PHE A 55 1.58 -5.80 -15.82
N LEU A 56 2.07 -7.06 -15.90
CA LEU A 56 1.81 -7.93 -17.05
C LEU A 56 0.33 -8.26 -17.17
N TYR A 57 -0.36 -8.50 -16.06
CA TYR A 57 -1.80 -8.74 -16.04
C TYR A 57 -2.57 -7.55 -16.61
N ILE A 58 -2.24 -6.32 -16.20
CA ILE A 58 -2.86 -5.09 -16.72
C ILE A 58 -2.65 -4.95 -18.23
N LYS A 59 -1.41 -5.13 -18.71
CA LYS A 59 -1.08 -4.92 -20.13
C LYS A 59 -1.58 -6.03 -21.05
N ILE A 60 -1.40 -7.29 -20.66
CA ILE A 60 -1.63 -8.44 -21.54
C ILE A 60 -3.07 -8.94 -21.43
N ILE A 61 -3.58 -9.09 -20.20
CA ILE A 61 -4.89 -9.69 -19.95
C ILE A 61 -5.99 -8.63 -19.94
N LEU A 62 -5.85 -7.58 -19.13
CA LEU A 62 -6.84 -6.50 -19.09
C LEU A 62 -6.78 -5.59 -20.31
N LYS A 63 -5.62 -5.54 -21.01
CA LYS A 63 -5.36 -4.66 -22.16
C LYS A 63 -5.69 -3.19 -21.86
N LYS A 64 -5.42 -2.76 -20.62
CA LYS A 64 -5.67 -1.39 -20.16
C LYS A 64 -4.35 -0.63 -20.06
N GLU A 65 -4.43 0.68 -20.24
CA GLU A 65 -3.26 1.54 -20.07
C GLU A 65 -2.94 1.78 -18.59
N LEU A 66 -1.65 1.83 -18.26
CA LEU A 66 -1.16 2.03 -16.89
C LEU A 66 -1.58 3.36 -16.28
N HIS A 67 -1.85 4.38 -17.10
CA HIS A 67 -2.34 5.67 -16.61
C HIS A 67 -3.66 5.52 -15.83
N ASN A 68 -4.48 4.51 -16.16
CA ASN A 68 -5.72 4.19 -15.45
C ASN A 68 -5.47 3.59 -14.06
N PHE A 69 -4.26 3.10 -13.81
CA PHE A 69 -3.80 2.46 -12.57
C PHE A 69 -2.91 3.39 -11.74
N GLY A 70 -3.07 4.71 -11.92
CA GLY A 70 -2.40 5.72 -11.10
C GLY A 70 -0.97 6.07 -11.53
N PHE A 71 -0.47 5.51 -12.63
CA PHE A 71 0.80 5.93 -13.25
C PHE A 71 0.61 7.22 -14.07
N GLN A 72 0.11 8.27 -13.43
CA GLN A 72 -0.07 9.62 -13.99
C GLN A 72 0.15 10.68 -12.91
N ILE A 73 0.48 11.92 -13.28
CA ILE A 73 0.76 13.04 -12.34
C ILE A 73 -0.22 14.22 -12.58
N ASN A 74 -1.25 14.02 -13.41
CA ASN A 74 -2.03 15.11 -14.01
C ASN A 74 -2.87 15.96 -13.02
N LYS A 75 -3.17 15.46 -11.82
CA LYS A 75 -4.01 16.15 -10.81
C LYS A 75 -3.24 16.52 -9.55
N TRP A 76 -2.09 17.17 -9.73
CA TRP A 76 -1.19 17.55 -8.65
C TRP A 76 -1.86 18.42 -7.57
N ARG A 77 -2.77 19.33 -7.95
CA ARG A 77 -3.51 20.18 -7.01
C ARG A 77 -4.38 19.36 -6.05
N GLU A 78 -5.10 18.36 -6.57
CA GLU A 78 -5.97 17.50 -5.73
C GLU A 78 -5.12 16.67 -4.77
N GLY A 79 -3.97 16.15 -5.21
CA GLY A 79 -3.04 15.41 -4.35
C GLY A 79 -2.41 16.28 -3.26
N PHE A 80 -1.96 17.48 -3.62
CA PHE A 80 -1.31 18.40 -2.69
C PHE A 80 -2.27 18.97 -1.64
N LEU A 81 -3.54 19.18 -1.98
CA LEU A 81 -4.54 19.72 -1.04
C LEU A 81 -5.00 18.68 -0.01
N ILE A 82 -5.09 17.40 -0.40
CA ILE A 82 -5.55 16.35 0.52
C ILE A 82 -4.44 15.84 1.45
N MET A 83 -3.18 15.87 1.01
CA MET A 83 -2.03 15.40 1.81
C MET A 83 -1.95 16.05 3.21
N PRO A 84 -2.03 17.38 3.37
CA PRO A 84 -1.99 18.02 4.69
C PRO A 84 -3.12 17.55 5.62
N ILE A 85 -4.32 17.35 5.08
CA ILE A 85 -5.47 16.85 5.84
C ILE A 85 -5.19 15.42 6.31
N CYS A 86 -4.69 14.56 5.43
CA CYS A 86 -4.29 13.20 5.79
C CYS A 86 -3.15 13.17 6.81
N PHE A 87 -2.18 14.09 6.73
CA PHE A 87 -1.12 14.20 7.73
C PHE A 87 -1.66 14.62 9.10
N LEU A 88 -2.59 15.56 9.16
CA LEU A 88 -3.24 15.95 10.41
C LEU A 88 -4.00 14.77 11.02
N ILE A 89 -4.76 14.02 10.21
CA ILE A 89 -5.45 12.81 10.67
C ILE A 89 -4.43 11.78 11.17
N MET A 90 -3.34 11.56 10.44
CA MET A 90 -2.28 10.64 10.86
C MET A 90 -1.64 11.05 12.18
N GLY A 91 -1.40 12.34 12.41
CA GLY A 91 -0.86 12.85 13.67
C GLY A 91 -1.80 12.62 14.85
N VAL A 92 -3.11 12.78 14.66
CA VAL A 92 -4.13 12.46 15.67
C VAL A 92 -4.14 10.96 15.95
N LEU A 93 -4.13 10.13 14.90
CA LEU A 93 -4.09 8.67 15.05
C LEU A 93 -2.82 8.22 15.77
N PHE A 94 -1.67 8.81 15.45
CA PHE A 94 -0.40 8.56 16.11
C PHE A 94 -0.49 8.85 17.60
N TYR A 95 -1.03 10.02 17.98
CA TYR A 95 -1.24 10.39 19.38
C TYR A 95 -2.15 9.40 20.11
N VAL A 96 -3.25 8.97 19.47
CA VAL A 96 -4.19 8.02 20.05
C VAL A 96 -3.53 6.66 20.28
N VAL A 97 -2.83 6.12 19.28
CA VAL A 97 -2.10 4.85 19.41
C VAL A 97 -1.08 4.96 20.53
N PHE A 98 -0.22 5.97 20.49
CA PHE A 98 0.84 6.13 21.47
C PHE A 98 0.33 6.29 22.91
N LYS A 99 -0.81 6.96 23.11
CA LYS A 99 -1.36 7.22 24.45
C LYS A 99 -2.22 6.09 25.00
N TYR A 100 -2.95 5.38 24.13
CA TYR A 100 -3.99 4.44 24.55
C TYR A 100 -3.69 2.97 24.22
N THR A 101 -2.57 2.67 23.55
CA THR A 101 -2.12 1.30 23.33
C THR A 101 -0.73 1.06 23.93
N GLY A 102 -0.37 -0.21 24.13
CA GLY A 102 0.98 -0.63 24.52
C GLY A 102 2.03 -0.47 23.41
N PHE A 103 1.82 0.48 22.49
CA PHE A 103 2.64 0.67 21.30
C PHE A 103 4.13 0.80 21.62
N LYS A 104 4.50 1.44 22.74
CA LYS A 104 5.90 1.55 23.16
C LYS A 104 6.56 0.20 23.42
N ASP A 105 5.81 -0.75 23.95
CA ASP A 105 6.33 -2.03 24.42
C ASP A 105 6.28 -3.09 23.31
N GLU A 106 5.37 -2.92 22.35
CA GLU A 106 5.19 -3.86 21.24
C GLU A 106 5.92 -3.42 19.96
N TYR A 107 6.09 -2.12 19.69
CA TYR A 107 6.64 -1.64 18.41
C TYR A 107 8.10 -2.08 18.20
N PHE A 108 8.26 -3.08 17.36
CA PHE A 108 9.56 -3.60 16.97
C PHE A 108 10.11 -2.84 15.76
N LEU A 109 11.02 -1.91 16.01
CA LEU A 109 11.94 -1.43 14.98
C LEU A 109 12.96 -2.54 14.69
N GLY A 110 12.68 -3.35 13.67
CA GLY A 110 13.61 -4.38 13.19
C GLY A 110 15.07 -3.89 13.13
N ASN A 111 15.99 -4.71 13.62
CA ASN A 111 17.45 -4.51 13.64
C ASN A 111 17.98 -3.23 14.32
N TYR A 112 17.15 -2.40 14.96
CA TYR A 112 17.64 -1.21 15.66
C TYR A 112 18.55 -1.56 16.85
N GLU A 113 18.25 -2.66 17.55
CA GLU A 113 19.14 -3.20 18.59
C GLU A 113 20.44 -3.78 18.03
N MET A 114 20.53 -4.05 16.72
CA MET A 114 21.73 -4.64 16.09
C MET A 114 22.70 -3.61 15.49
N THR A 115 22.35 -2.32 15.37
CA THR A 115 23.31 -1.31 14.87
C THR A 115 23.20 0.05 15.55
N ASN A 116 24.19 0.37 16.39
CA ASN A 116 24.45 1.67 17.03
C ASN A 116 24.73 2.85 16.06
N SER A 117 24.47 2.70 14.75
CA SER A 117 24.88 3.64 13.71
C SER A 117 23.66 4.22 12.99
N PHE A 118 23.38 5.51 13.25
CA PHE A 118 22.35 6.29 12.54
C PHE A 118 22.43 6.18 11.01
N TRP A 119 23.66 6.06 10.47
CA TRP A 119 23.88 5.92 9.04
C TRP A 119 23.40 4.56 8.49
N TYR A 120 23.52 3.48 9.26
CA TYR A 120 23.01 2.18 8.81
C TYR A 120 21.47 2.18 8.75
N LEU A 121 20.81 2.74 9.77
CA LEU A 121 19.36 2.90 9.80
C LEU A 121 18.87 3.72 8.60
N PHE A 122 19.51 4.86 8.32
CA PHE A 122 19.11 5.70 7.19
C PHE A 122 19.27 4.96 5.85
N VAL A 123 20.36 4.21 5.62
CA VAL A 123 20.54 3.44 4.38
C VAL A 123 19.50 2.32 4.27
N TYR A 124 19.23 1.61 5.36
CA TYR A 124 18.24 0.53 5.40
C TYR A 124 16.83 1.04 5.09
N GLU A 125 16.38 2.10 5.78
CA GLU A 125 15.07 2.70 5.54
C GLU A 125 14.97 3.27 4.12
N PHE A 126 15.99 3.99 3.68
CA PHE A 126 15.96 4.66 2.38
C PHE A 126 16.01 3.69 1.19
N LEU A 127 16.67 2.53 1.32
CA LEU A 127 16.79 1.55 0.23
C LEU A 127 15.75 0.43 0.33
N ILE A 128 15.66 -0.24 1.48
CA ILE A 128 14.86 -1.46 1.63
C ILE A 128 13.41 -1.11 1.92
N VAL A 129 13.16 -0.33 2.98
CA VAL A 129 11.79 0.04 3.39
C VAL A 129 11.11 0.83 2.27
N ASN A 130 11.82 1.79 1.68
CA ASN A 130 11.33 2.57 0.56
C ASN A 130 10.88 1.68 -0.63
N LEU A 131 11.71 0.71 -1.01
CA LEU A 131 11.38 -0.20 -2.11
C LEU A 131 10.14 -1.04 -1.77
N ILE A 132 10.04 -1.58 -0.56
CA ILE A 132 8.88 -2.38 -0.14
C ILE A 132 7.61 -1.52 -0.14
N VAL A 133 7.68 -0.30 0.40
CA VAL A 133 6.56 0.65 0.41
C VAL A 133 6.14 1.00 -1.02
N PHE A 134 7.09 1.24 -1.92
CA PHE A 134 6.78 1.46 -3.34
C PHE A 134 6.02 0.28 -3.95
N LEU A 135 6.45 -0.96 -3.66
CA LEU A 135 5.79 -2.16 -4.16
C LEU A 135 4.38 -2.33 -3.60
N TYR A 136 4.17 -2.01 -2.32
CA TYR A 136 2.83 -1.97 -1.73
C TYR A 136 1.93 -0.91 -2.40
N GLU A 137 2.47 0.26 -2.69
CA GLU A 137 1.74 1.30 -3.41
C GLU A 137 1.35 0.84 -4.83
N VAL A 138 2.28 0.22 -5.57
CA VAL A 138 2.02 -0.34 -6.90
C VAL A 138 0.97 -1.45 -6.86
N PHE A 139 1.05 -2.38 -5.89
CA PHE A 139 0.11 -3.49 -5.81
C PHE A 139 -1.27 -3.02 -5.31
N PHE A 140 -1.34 -2.49 -4.09
CA PHE A 140 -2.62 -2.23 -3.43
C PHE A 140 -3.32 -0.99 -3.97
N ARG A 141 -2.61 0.13 -4.17
CA ARG A 141 -3.23 1.32 -4.78
C ARG A 141 -3.24 1.19 -6.29
N GLY A 142 -2.09 0.88 -6.88
CA GLY A 142 -1.91 0.83 -8.33
C GLY A 142 -2.80 -0.20 -8.98
N PHE A 143 -2.68 -1.47 -8.59
CA PHE A 143 -3.45 -2.54 -9.20
C PHE A 143 -4.83 -2.72 -8.56
N VAL A 144 -4.91 -3.07 -7.27
CA VAL A 144 -6.17 -3.43 -6.60
C VAL A 144 -7.15 -2.26 -6.59
N MET A 145 -6.76 -1.12 -6.01
CA MET A 145 -7.67 0.01 -5.83
C MET A 145 -8.15 0.60 -7.15
N PHE A 146 -7.25 0.91 -8.09
CA PHE A 146 -7.67 1.50 -9.36
C PHE A 146 -8.46 0.53 -10.24
N TYR A 147 -8.21 -0.77 -10.14
CA TYR A 147 -9.08 -1.77 -10.78
C TYR A 147 -10.52 -1.67 -10.27
N PHE A 148 -10.70 -1.68 -8.95
CA PHE A 148 -12.03 -1.62 -8.34
C PHE A 148 -12.65 -0.23 -8.41
N LYS A 149 -11.86 0.83 -8.57
CA LYS A 149 -12.34 2.22 -8.68
C LYS A 149 -13.36 2.39 -9.80
N SER A 150 -13.17 1.76 -10.95
CA SER A 150 -14.12 1.88 -12.07
C SER A 150 -15.49 1.25 -11.81
N ARG A 151 -15.59 0.38 -10.79
CA ARG A 151 -16.81 -0.38 -10.45
C ARG A 151 -17.46 0.11 -9.16
N PHE A 152 -16.64 0.42 -8.15
CA PHE A 152 -17.09 0.69 -6.79
C PHE A 152 -16.77 2.13 -6.30
N ASN A 153 -16.21 2.99 -7.16
CA ASN A 153 -15.88 4.37 -6.83
C ASN A 153 -15.05 4.49 -5.53
N ILE A 154 -15.48 5.30 -4.56
CA ILE A 154 -14.78 5.51 -3.29
C ILE A 154 -14.67 4.21 -2.47
N SER A 155 -15.62 3.28 -2.63
CA SER A 155 -15.58 2.01 -1.92
C SER A 155 -14.37 1.15 -2.30
N ALA A 156 -13.72 1.44 -3.44
CA ALA A 156 -12.45 0.82 -3.81
C ALA A 156 -11.33 1.08 -2.78
N VAL A 157 -11.37 2.20 -2.06
CA VAL A 157 -10.41 2.51 -0.98
C VAL A 157 -10.55 1.54 0.19
N PHE A 158 -11.79 1.14 0.52
CA PHE A 158 -12.04 0.14 1.55
C PHE A 158 -11.77 -1.27 1.05
N ILE A 159 -12.07 -1.57 -0.22
CA ILE A 159 -11.74 -2.87 -0.82
C ILE A 159 -10.23 -3.10 -0.81
N GLN A 160 -9.40 -2.12 -1.22
CA GLN A 160 -7.95 -2.30 -1.15
C GLN A 160 -7.43 -2.42 0.28
N LEU A 161 -8.05 -1.70 1.24
CA LEU A 161 -7.70 -1.85 2.66
C LEU A 161 -8.01 -3.26 3.15
N LEU A 162 -9.16 -3.83 2.78
CA LEU A 162 -9.52 -5.20 3.12
C LEU A 162 -8.50 -6.19 2.59
N PHE A 163 -8.09 -6.06 1.32
CA PHE A 163 -7.02 -6.87 0.75
C PHE A 163 -5.69 -6.66 1.49
N PHE A 164 -5.35 -5.43 1.87
CA PHE A 164 -4.13 -5.15 2.62
C PHE A 164 -4.12 -5.81 4.01
N LEU A 165 -5.23 -5.73 4.74
CA LEU A 165 -5.37 -6.40 6.04
C LEU A 165 -5.34 -7.92 5.89
N LEU A 166 -5.97 -8.46 4.85
CA LEU A 166 -5.92 -9.89 4.53
C LEU A 166 -4.49 -10.33 4.17
N PHE A 167 -3.72 -9.48 3.48
CA PHE A 167 -2.30 -9.74 3.21
C PHE A 167 -1.49 -9.85 4.49
N LEU A 168 -1.63 -8.87 5.40
CA LEU A 168 -0.93 -8.90 6.68
C LEU A 168 -1.34 -10.11 7.53
N SER A 169 -2.62 -10.50 7.48
CA SER A 169 -3.10 -11.71 8.15
C SER A 169 -2.50 -12.99 7.57
N ILE A 170 -2.31 -13.09 6.25
CA ILE A 170 -1.65 -14.25 5.62
C ILE A 170 -0.17 -14.35 6.02
N LEU A 171 0.46 -13.21 6.29
CA LEU A 171 1.86 -13.14 6.70
C LEU A 171 2.07 -13.27 8.21
N ASP A 172 1.00 -13.47 9.00
CA ASP A 172 1.03 -13.41 10.47
C ASP A 172 1.62 -12.09 11.01
N GLN A 173 1.46 -11.00 10.24
CA GLN A 173 1.96 -9.64 10.52
C GLN A 173 0.84 -8.69 10.97
N LEU A 174 -0.32 -9.22 11.35
CA LEU A 174 -1.42 -8.41 11.84
C LEU A 174 -1.22 -8.06 13.33
N SER A 175 -0.23 -7.22 13.63
CA SER A 175 0.15 -6.78 14.98
C SER A 175 0.18 -5.25 15.11
N LEU A 176 0.43 -4.75 16.34
CA LEU A 176 0.64 -3.32 16.58
C LEU A 176 1.89 -2.77 15.88
N ASP A 177 2.86 -3.61 15.52
CA ASP A 177 4.05 -3.22 14.73
C ASP A 177 3.67 -2.63 13.38
N TYR A 178 2.64 -3.19 12.76
CA TYR A 178 2.19 -2.80 11.42
C TYR A 178 1.08 -1.75 11.45
N ILE A 179 0.76 -1.17 12.61
CA ILE A 179 -0.38 -0.25 12.74
C ILE A 179 -0.25 0.97 11.83
N PHE A 180 0.97 1.51 11.67
CA PHE A 180 1.20 2.63 10.75
C PHE A 180 1.09 2.23 9.30
N TYR A 181 1.45 1.00 8.93
CA TYR A 181 1.18 0.46 7.60
C TYR A 181 -0.32 0.33 7.34
N MET A 182 -1.11 -0.09 8.33
CA MET A 182 -2.58 -0.18 8.20
C MET A 182 -3.24 1.20 8.08
N MET A 183 -2.80 2.17 8.89
CA MET A 183 -3.32 3.53 8.86
C MET A 183 -2.95 4.26 7.56
N THR A 184 -1.69 4.15 7.15
CA THR A 184 -1.23 4.66 5.85
C THR A 184 -1.97 3.99 4.71
N ALA A 185 -2.27 2.68 4.80
CA ALA A 185 -3.01 1.98 3.76
C ALA A 185 -4.36 2.62 3.46
N LEU A 186 -5.10 3.05 4.48
CA LEU A 186 -6.38 3.75 4.31
C LEU A 186 -6.17 5.17 3.75
N LEU A 187 -5.31 5.97 4.40
CA LEU A 187 -5.12 7.38 4.05
C LEU A 187 -4.45 7.57 2.68
N ALA A 188 -3.41 6.79 2.37
CA ALA A 188 -2.76 6.76 1.06
C ALA A 188 -3.76 6.36 -0.04
N GLY A 189 -4.68 5.44 0.25
CA GLY A 189 -5.78 5.10 -0.65
C GLY A 189 -6.71 6.28 -0.95
N LEU A 190 -7.07 7.09 0.05
CA LEU A 190 -7.86 8.31 -0.16
C LEU A 190 -7.10 9.34 -1.02
N ILE A 191 -5.81 9.51 -0.76
CA ILE A 191 -4.93 10.41 -1.54
C ILE A 191 -4.89 9.95 -3.00
N ALA A 192 -4.57 8.67 -3.26
CA ALA A 192 -4.55 8.08 -4.60
C ALA A 192 -5.92 8.19 -5.30
N TYR A 193 -7.02 8.06 -4.54
CA TYR A 193 -8.36 8.13 -5.11
C TYR A 193 -8.65 9.52 -5.68
N LYS A 194 -8.33 10.56 -4.91
CA LYS A 194 -8.52 11.96 -5.30
C LYS A 194 -7.50 12.38 -6.36
N SER A 195 -6.21 12.20 -6.09
CA SER A 195 -5.12 12.60 -7.00
C SER A 195 -5.07 11.81 -8.31
N LYS A 196 -5.72 10.63 -8.37
CA LYS A 196 -5.59 9.65 -9.46
C LYS A 196 -4.13 9.27 -9.74
N SER A 197 -3.26 9.34 -8.74
CA SER A 197 -1.81 9.20 -8.90
C SER A 197 -1.20 8.45 -7.72
N LEU A 198 -0.34 7.48 -8.04
CA LEU A 198 0.43 6.72 -7.05
C LEU A 198 1.55 7.53 -6.42
N LEU A 199 2.05 8.56 -7.12
CA LEU A 199 3.18 9.33 -6.63
C LEU A 199 2.84 10.02 -5.29
N TYR A 200 1.66 10.61 -5.17
CA TYR A 200 1.26 11.30 -3.94
C TYR A 200 0.95 10.35 -2.79
N SER A 201 0.37 9.18 -3.08
CA SER A 201 0.11 8.18 -2.03
C SER A 201 1.42 7.58 -1.52
N TYR A 202 2.36 7.31 -2.43
CA TYR A 202 3.70 6.86 -2.10
C TYR A 202 4.52 7.88 -1.30
N LEU A 203 4.54 9.15 -1.72
CA LEU A 203 5.22 10.21 -0.96
C LEU A 203 4.62 10.34 0.45
N PHE A 204 3.30 10.29 0.56
CA PHE A 204 2.64 10.29 1.86
C PHE A 204 3.06 9.09 2.72
N SER A 205 3.00 7.87 2.19
CA SER A 205 3.37 6.65 2.91
C SER A 205 4.81 6.69 3.43
N ILE A 206 5.77 7.12 2.61
CA ILE A 206 7.17 7.25 3.07
C ILE A 206 7.32 8.30 4.16
N ILE A 207 6.76 9.49 3.97
CA ILE A 207 6.90 10.57 4.95
C ILE A 207 6.31 10.13 6.29
N VAL A 208 5.16 9.45 6.28
CA VAL A 208 4.54 8.95 7.50
C VAL A 208 5.41 7.90 8.19
N LEU A 209 5.96 6.92 7.45
CA LEU A 209 6.78 5.85 8.04
C LEU A 209 8.09 6.40 8.63
N ILE A 210 8.80 7.25 7.89
CA ILE A 210 10.02 7.91 8.39
C ILE A 210 9.68 8.76 9.63
N ALA A 211 8.57 9.51 9.59
CA ALA A 211 8.15 10.32 10.72
C ALA A 211 7.79 9.45 11.94
N SER A 212 7.11 8.31 11.74
CA SER A 212 6.79 7.41 12.85
C SER A 212 8.03 6.85 13.51
N ASP A 213 9.03 6.46 12.72
CA ASP A 213 10.29 5.90 13.23
C ASP A 213 11.07 6.96 14.01
N ILE A 214 11.20 8.17 13.47
CA ILE A 214 11.85 9.30 14.17
C ILE A 214 11.13 9.64 15.49
N ILE A 215 9.80 9.69 15.48
CA ILE A 215 9.02 10.02 16.67
C ILE A 215 9.17 8.91 17.72
N TYR A 216 9.11 7.64 17.31
CA TYR A 216 9.35 6.51 18.20
C TYR A 216 10.73 6.61 18.85
N LEU A 217 11.79 6.80 18.05
CA LEU A 217 13.17 6.94 18.54
C LEU A 217 13.36 8.07 19.54
N LYS A 218 12.64 9.18 19.38
CA LYS A 218 12.71 10.32 20.30
C LYS A 218 11.95 10.08 21.61
N LEU A 219 11.00 9.15 21.62
CA LEU A 219 10.14 8.87 22.76
C LEU A 219 10.62 7.67 23.59
N THR A 220 11.50 6.84 23.05
CA THR A 220 12.12 5.68 23.72
C THR A 220 13.56 5.92 24.16
N LYS A 221 14.26 6.92 23.62
CA LYS A 221 15.52 7.46 24.18
C LYS A 221 15.26 8.60 25.15
#